data_AF-A0A4R7G2W8-F1
#
_entry.id   AF-A0A4R7G2W8-F1
#
_cell.length_a   1.000
_cell.length_b   1.000
_cell.length_c   1.000
_cell.angle_alpha   90.00
_cell.angle_beta   90.00
_cell.angle_gamma   90.00
#
_symmetry.space_group_name_H-M   'P 1'
#
loop_
_entity.id
_entity.type
_entity.pdbx_description
1 polymer ?
#
loop_
_entity_poly.entity_id
_entity_poly.type
_entity_poly.pdbx_seq_one_letter_code
_entity_poly.pdbx_strand_id
1 'polypeptide(L)'
;MQSINMELAQYSELFMLIAAFIYTGAFMLFAVDMIRSSATIRRVEAELAAENAAERELVGAGSASGAVAAEGADAAAGPGPDQPMAAPADELVDEEMAYLGTSRPFANVAVALTVLGVAAHAFAVAARGIAANRVPWANMYEFLATGGLVVAAVYLLVLTRKDVRFLGTFALGLVVTMMAAATIGFPTPVAHVQPALQSPWIAIHVSLAVLAISLFTLTFAMNVLQLIQHRRELAQAAGETTRGSGWQFLRLVPSATSLENWAYRMNAVGFVFWTLGPLITGAIWAEEAWGRYWGWDVKEVWTFVIWVVYAGYLHARATRGWTGNRAAWLSIIGYGCIIFNYAVVNIYFPGLHSYAGLPE
;
A
#
# COMPACT_ATOMS: atom_id res chain seq x y z
N MET A 1 -20.07 20.66 -30.27
CA MET A 1 -19.32 19.62 -29.54
C MET A 1 -18.47 18.87 -30.54
N GLN A 2 -17.18 18.67 -30.30
CA GLN A 2 -16.36 17.80 -31.14
C GLN A 2 -16.89 16.36 -31.03
N SER A 3 -16.93 15.65 -32.15
CA SER A 3 -17.36 14.24 -32.20
C SER A 3 -16.38 13.35 -31.43
N ILE A 4 -16.92 12.42 -30.64
CA ILE A 4 -16.12 11.42 -29.92
C ILE A 4 -15.46 10.48 -30.93
N ASN A 5 -14.15 10.25 -30.79
CA ASN A 5 -13.45 9.27 -31.62
C ASN A 5 -13.74 7.85 -31.10
N MET A 6 -14.67 7.14 -31.76
CA MET A 6 -15.11 5.81 -31.35
C MET A 6 -14.03 4.73 -31.48
N GLU A 7 -13.15 4.82 -32.48
CA GLU A 7 -12.05 3.86 -32.64
C GLU A 7 -11.07 3.94 -31.46
N LEU A 8 -10.71 5.17 -31.07
CA LEU A 8 -9.81 5.40 -29.95
C LEU A 8 -10.46 5.02 -28.61
N ALA A 9 -11.77 5.19 -28.47
CA ALA A 9 -12.52 4.70 -27.32
C ALA A 9 -12.51 3.16 -27.22
N GLN A 10 -12.65 2.45 -28.34
CA GLN A 10 -12.53 0.98 -28.38
C GLN A 10 -11.13 0.50 -28.02
N TYR A 11 -10.08 1.17 -28.54
CA TYR A 11 -8.70 0.86 -28.13
C TYR A 11 -8.47 1.12 -26.64
N SER A 12 -9.04 2.18 -26.08
CA SER A 12 -8.99 2.42 -24.64
C SER A 12 -9.58 1.24 -23.86
N GLU A 13 -10.79 0.79 -24.19
CA GLU A 13 -11.44 -0.33 -23.51
C GLU A 13 -10.65 -1.63 -23.63
N LEU A 14 -10.11 -1.92 -24.81
CA LEU A 14 -9.26 -3.09 -25.03
C LEU A 14 -7.99 -3.05 -24.17
N PHE A 15 -7.30 -1.91 -24.13
CA PHE A 15 -6.07 -1.76 -23.34
C PHE A 15 -6.35 -1.72 -21.83
N MET A 16 -7.52 -1.24 -21.39
CA MET A 16 -7.96 -1.37 -19.99
C MET A 16 -8.10 -2.84 -19.60
N LEU A 17 -8.69 -3.67 -20.47
CA LEU A 17 -8.82 -5.11 -20.22
C LEU A 17 -7.46 -5.81 -20.23
N ILE A 18 -6.59 -5.51 -21.19
CA ILE A 18 -5.22 -6.04 -21.26
C ILE A 18 -4.46 -5.68 -19.99
N ALA A 19 -4.51 -4.42 -19.55
CA ALA A 19 -3.87 -3.98 -18.32
C ALA A 19 -4.40 -4.74 -17.10
N ALA A 20 -5.72 -4.94 -16.98
CA ALA A 20 -6.32 -5.71 -15.89
C ALA A 20 -5.79 -7.16 -15.84
N PHE A 21 -5.65 -7.83 -16.99
CA PHE A 21 -5.05 -9.17 -17.05
C PHE A 21 -3.57 -9.17 -16.66
N ILE A 22 -2.79 -8.19 -17.14
CA ILE A 22 -1.37 -8.04 -16.78
C ILE A 22 -1.22 -7.82 -15.27
N TYR A 23 -2.01 -6.92 -14.67
CA TYR A 23 -1.98 -6.69 -13.22
C TYR A 23 -2.40 -7.91 -12.43
N THR A 24 -3.38 -8.68 -12.92
CA THR A 24 -3.79 -9.94 -12.30
C THR A 24 -2.64 -10.95 -12.31
N GLY A 25 -1.94 -11.10 -13.44
CA GLY A 25 -0.75 -11.95 -13.54
C GLY A 25 0.36 -11.49 -12.60
N ALA A 26 0.64 -10.19 -12.55
CA ALA A 26 1.64 -9.61 -11.64
C ALA A 26 1.26 -9.83 -10.16
N PHE A 27 -0.01 -9.64 -9.80
CA PHE A 27 -0.54 -9.92 -8.46
C PHE A 27 -0.35 -11.39 -8.07
N MET A 28 -0.70 -12.33 -8.96
CA MET A 28 -0.49 -13.76 -8.74
C MET A 28 1.00 -14.08 -8.54
N LEU A 29 1.90 -13.48 -9.32
CA LEU A 29 3.34 -13.68 -9.16
C LEU A 29 3.87 -13.13 -7.84
N PHE A 30 3.42 -11.95 -7.39
CA PHE A 30 3.79 -11.44 -6.06
C PHE A 30 3.25 -12.33 -4.93
N ALA A 31 2.04 -12.87 -5.07
CA ALA A 31 1.49 -13.83 -4.11
C ALA A 31 2.30 -15.14 -4.10
N VAL A 32 2.64 -15.69 -5.27
CA VAL A 32 3.49 -16.90 -5.38
C VAL A 32 4.88 -16.65 -4.80
N ASP A 33 5.48 -15.50 -5.08
CA ASP A 33 6.79 -15.11 -4.56
C ASP A 33 6.78 -15.03 -3.03
N MET A 34 5.72 -14.47 -2.44
CA MET A 34 5.51 -14.43 -0.99
C MET A 34 5.38 -15.85 -0.38
N ILE A 35 4.58 -16.72 -1.02
CA ILE A 35 4.38 -18.11 -0.57
C ILE A 35 5.66 -18.93 -0.70
N ARG A 36 6.35 -18.86 -1.84
CA ARG A 36 7.57 -19.64 -2.10
C ARG A 36 8.73 -19.19 -1.24
N SER A 37 8.90 -17.89 -1.05
CA SER A 37 9.92 -17.37 -0.13
C SER A 37 9.68 -17.89 1.29
N SER A 38 8.43 -17.99 1.74
CA SER A 38 8.11 -18.63 3.03
C SER A 38 8.48 -20.13 3.08
N ALA A 39 8.34 -20.85 1.97
CA ALA A 39 8.65 -22.28 1.88
C ALA A 39 10.16 -22.56 1.82
N THR A 40 10.92 -21.74 1.11
CA THR A 40 12.39 -21.82 1.07
C THR A 40 12.97 -21.57 2.46
N ILE A 41 12.45 -20.56 3.18
CA ILE A 41 12.85 -20.28 4.56
C ILE A 41 12.58 -21.51 5.47
N ARG A 42 11.42 -22.17 5.37
CA ARG A 42 11.13 -23.41 6.11
C ARG A 42 12.13 -24.52 5.86
N ARG A 43 12.52 -24.70 4.59
CA ARG A 43 13.45 -25.76 4.22
C ARG A 43 14.84 -25.50 4.78
N VAL A 44 15.35 -24.28 4.65
CA VAL A 44 16.67 -23.89 5.17
C VAL A 44 16.69 -24.01 6.70
N GLU A 45 15.60 -23.63 7.39
CA GLU A 45 15.47 -23.85 8.83
C GLU A 45 15.46 -25.33 9.22
N ALA A 46 14.77 -26.18 8.45
CA ALA A 46 14.76 -27.62 8.70
C ALA A 46 16.15 -28.23 8.51
N GLU A 47 16.90 -27.77 7.49
CA GLU A 47 18.30 -28.16 7.24
C GLU A 47 19.21 -27.67 8.38
N LEU A 48 19.16 -26.39 8.77
CA LEU A 48 19.92 -25.84 9.89
C LEU A 48 19.56 -26.50 11.23
N ALA A 49 18.29 -26.82 11.47
CA ALA A 49 17.87 -27.50 12.69
C ALA A 49 18.40 -28.94 12.72
N ALA A 50 18.44 -29.62 11.58
CA ALA A 50 19.05 -30.94 11.45
C ALA A 50 20.58 -30.87 11.65
N GLU A 51 21.25 -29.85 11.10
CA GLU A 51 22.69 -29.62 11.33
C GLU A 51 22.99 -29.33 12.79
N ASN A 52 22.26 -28.42 13.44
CA ASN A 52 22.42 -28.11 14.86
C ASN A 52 22.11 -29.32 15.76
N ALA A 53 21.15 -30.17 15.38
CA ALA A 53 20.86 -31.41 16.10
C ALA A 53 22.01 -32.42 15.95
N ALA A 54 22.56 -32.56 14.74
CA ALA A 54 23.72 -33.41 14.47
C ALA A 54 24.97 -32.90 15.20
N GLU A 55 25.21 -31.59 15.24
CA GLU A 55 26.32 -30.98 15.97
C GLU A 55 26.20 -31.22 17.48
N ARG A 56 24.99 -31.10 18.05
CA ARG A 56 24.74 -31.43 19.47
C ARG A 56 24.96 -32.91 19.76
N GLU A 57 24.62 -33.81 18.85
CA GLU A 57 24.87 -35.24 18.98
C GLU A 57 26.37 -35.55 18.94
N LEU A 58 27.14 -34.90 18.06
CA LEU A 58 28.60 -35.01 17.99
C LEU A 58 29.29 -34.45 19.24
N VAL A 59 28.80 -33.33 19.79
CA VAL A 59 29.30 -32.75 21.05
C VAL A 59 28.96 -33.64 22.25
N GLY A 60 27.78 -34.25 22.28
CA GLY A 60 27.39 -35.22 23.31
C GLY A 60 28.17 -36.54 23.25
N ALA A 61 28.51 -37.01 22.05
CA ALA A 61 29.41 -38.15 21.84
C ALA A 61 30.85 -37.82 22.26
N GLY A 62 31.29 -36.57 22.04
CA GLY A 62 32.59 -36.06 22.50
C GLY A 62 32.67 -35.91 24.03
N SER A 63 31.60 -35.44 24.69
CA SER A 63 31.58 -35.27 26.15
C SER A 63 31.55 -36.59 26.91
N ALA A 64 31.06 -37.68 26.29
CA ALA A 64 31.16 -39.03 26.86
C ALA A 64 32.61 -39.56 26.92
N SER A 65 33.55 -38.95 26.20
CA SER A 65 34.98 -39.33 26.20
C SER A 65 35.88 -38.47 27.09
N GLY A 66 35.34 -37.41 27.72
CA GLY A 66 36.12 -36.38 28.41
C GLY A 66 35.53 -35.93 29.73
N ALA A 67 35.11 -36.86 30.59
CA ALA A 67 34.71 -36.54 31.96
C ALA A 67 35.90 -36.66 32.92
N VAL A 68 36.85 -35.72 32.86
CA VAL A 68 37.74 -35.42 33.98
C VAL A 68 37.93 -33.90 34.11
N ALA A 69 37.32 -33.37 35.18
CA ALA A 69 37.66 -32.16 35.94
C ALA A 69 37.82 -30.80 35.22
N ALA A 70 36.88 -29.88 35.50
CA ALA A 70 37.20 -28.51 35.92
C ALA A 70 35.95 -27.86 36.56
N GLU A 71 35.91 -27.82 37.89
CA GLU A 71 35.15 -26.83 38.66
C GLU A 71 35.81 -25.45 38.49
N GLY A 72 35.01 -24.42 38.23
CA GLY A 72 35.48 -23.05 38.15
C GLY A 72 34.36 -22.09 37.77
N ALA A 73 33.78 -21.47 38.78
CA ALA A 73 32.74 -20.45 38.67
C ALA A 73 33.23 -19.23 37.86
N ASP A 74 32.37 -18.69 36.97
CA ASP A 74 32.08 -17.27 37.03
C ASP A 74 30.70 -16.96 36.44
N ALA A 75 29.98 -16.11 37.16
CA ALA A 75 28.60 -15.74 36.90
C ALA A 75 28.52 -14.31 36.37
N ALA A 76 27.56 -14.11 35.46
CA ALA A 76 26.89 -12.84 35.18
C ALA A 76 27.71 -11.69 34.56
N ALA A 77 27.61 -11.57 33.23
CA ALA A 77 27.62 -10.27 32.55
C ALA A 77 26.34 -10.15 31.70
N GLY A 78 25.32 -9.50 32.25
CA GLY A 78 24.12 -9.11 31.49
C GLY A 78 24.42 -7.94 30.55
N PRO A 79 23.78 -7.85 29.38
CA PRO A 79 23.96 -6.69 28.50
C PRO A 79 23.29 -5.44 29.11
N GLY A 80 23.99 -4.31 29.06
CA GLY A 80 23.53 -3.03 29.61
C GLY A 80 22.39 -2.38 28.81
N PRO A 81 21.72 -1.35 29.38
CA PRO A 81 20.42 -0.87 28.92
C PRO A 81 20.42 0.02 27.66
N ASP A 82 21.58 0.31 27.05
CA ASP A 82 21.70 1.28 25.95
C ASP A 82 22.31 0.71 24.65
N GLN A 83 22.24 -0.62 24.45
CA GLN A 83 22.50 -1.16 23.11
C GLN A 83 21.20 -1.13 22.30
N PRO A 84 21.20 -0.52 21.08
CA PRO A 84 20.11 -0.78 20.15
C PRO A 84 20.04 -2.29 19.98
N MET A 85 18.87 -2.88 20.25
CA MET A 85 18.62 -4.30 20.02
C MET A 85 19.02 -4.58 18.57
N ALA A 86 20.18 -5.22 18.38
CA ALA A 86 20.61 -5.66 17.07
C ALA A 86 19.47 -6.47 16.47
N ALA A 87 19.04 -6.11 15.26
CA ALA A 87 18.02 -6.86 14.53
C ALA A 87 18.39 -8.35 14.62
N PRO A 88 17.47 -9.21 15.08
CA PRO A 88 17.79 -10.62 15.27
C PRO A 88 18.36 -11.17 13.96
N ALA A 89 19.39 -12.02 14.03
CA ALA A 89 20.11 -12.61 12.90
C ALA A 89 19.26 -13.44 11.90
N ASP A 90 17.94 -13.35 12.02
CA ASP A 90 16.88 -14.11 11.37
C ASP A 90 15.97 -13.22 10.50
N GLU A 91 16.26 -11.91 10.38
CA GLU A 91 15.58 -10.98 9.46
C GLU A 91 16.27 -10.92 8.08
N LEU A 92 15.47 -11.03 7.01
CA LEU A 92 15.96 -11.04 5.62
C LEU A 92 15.90 -9.66 4.95
N VAL A 93 15.46 -8.65 5.69
CA VAL A 93 15.29 -7.27 5.25
C VAL A 93 15.86 -6.37 6.32
N ASP A 94 16.71 -5.42 5.94
CA ASP A 94 17.27 -4.46 6.89
C ASP A 94 16.29 -3.33 7.26
N GLU A 95 16.70 -2.46 8.18
CA GLU A 95 15.91 -1.28 8.60
C GLU A 95 15.65 -0.29 7.46
N GLU A 96 16.46 -0.35 6.40
CA GLU A 96 16.33 0.47 5.20
C GLU A 96 15.42 -0.13 4.13
N MET A 97 14.81 -1.29 4.41
CA MET A 97 13.96 -2.08 3.50
C MET A 97 14.72 -2.72 2.33
N ALA A 98 16.04 -2.90 2.41
CA ALA A 98 16.82 -3.63 1.43
C ALA A 98 16.84 -5.14 1.76
N TYR A 99 16.70 -5.97 0.73
CA TYR A 99 16.74 -7.43 0.87
C TYR A 99 18.18 -7.92 1.00
N LEU A 100 18.47 -8.70 2.03
CA LEU A 100 19.77 -9.33 2.23
C LEU A 100 19.85 -10.63 1.40
N GLY A 101 20.73 -10.66 0.41
CA GLY A 101 21.27 -11.89 -0.21
C GLY A 101 20.32 -12.83 -0.96
N THR A 102 19.04 -12.51 -1.15
CA THR A 102 18.04 -13.42 -1.75
C THR A 102 17.61 -12.98 -3.16
N SER A 103 17.93 -13.79 -4.17
CA SER A 103 17.41 -13.61 -5.53
C SER A 103 15.92 -13.96 -5.57
N ARG A 104 15.06 -13.00 -5.93
CA ARG A 104 13.60 -13.16 -6.05
C ARG A 104 13.17 -13.07 -7.52
N PRO A 105 13.33 -14.15 -8.31
CA PRO A 105 13.03 -14.12 -9.74
C PRO A 105 11.55 -13.85 -10.02
N PHE A 106 10.65 -14.38 -9.19
CA PHE A 106 9.20 -14.14 -9.34
C PHE A 106 8.85 -12.68 -9.06
N ALA A 107 9.42 -12.06 -8.03
CA ALA A 107 9.26 -10.63 -7.79
C ALA A 107 9.80 -9.78 -8.96
N ASN A 108 10.95 -10.15 -9.55
CA ASN A 108 11.50 -9.43 -10.72
C ASN A 108 10.54 -9.48 -11.92
N VAL A 109 10.01 -10.67 -12.23
CA VAL A 109 9.03 -10.83 -13.31
C VAL A 109 7.73 -10.09 -12.99
N ALA A 110 7.26 -10.12 -11.74
CA ALA A 110 6.08 -9.38 -11.30
C ALA A 110 6.26 -7.86 -11.48
N VAL A 111 7.44 -7.32 -11.14
CA VAL A 111 7.78 -5.91 -11.37
C VAL A 111 7.79 -5.59 -12.86
N ALA A 112 8.42 -6.43 -13.69
CA ALA A 112 8.42 -6.24 -15.14
C ALA A 112 7.00 -6.23 -15.74
N LEU A 113 6.15 -7.17 -15.31
CA LEU A 113 4.73 -7.18 -15.68
C LEU A 113 4.00 -5.93 -15.17
N THR A 114 4.32 -5.45 -13.97
CA THR A 114 3.72 -4.22 -13.43
C THR A 114 4.08 -3.00 -14.28
N VAL A 115 5.33 -2.89 -14.74
CA VAL A 115 5.77 -1.82 -15.65
C VAL A 115 5.01 -1.89 -16.98
N LEU A 116 4.87 -3.08 -17.55
CA LEU A 116 4.07 -3.29 -18.77
C LEU A 116 2.59 -2.96 -18.56
N GLY A 117 2.04 -3.36 -17.41
CA GLY A 117 0.67 -3.06 -17.01
C GLY A 117 0.43 -1.57 -16.87
N VAL A 118 1.36 -0.83 -16.25
CA VAL A 118 1.31 0.63 -16.14
C VAL A 118 1.39 1.30 -17.50
N ALA A 119 2.26 0.82 -18.40
CA ALA A 119 2.35 1.37 -19.76
C ALA A 119 1.06 1.17 -20.55
N ALA A 120 0.48 -0.04 -20.52
CA ALA A 120 -0.79 -0.34 -21.16
C ALA A 120 -1.95 0.45 -20.55
N HIS A 121 -2.00 0.56 -19.22
CA HIS A 121 -3.02 1.31 -18.50
C HIS A 121 -2.93 2.81 -18.77
N ALA A 122 -1.72 3.38 -18.80
CA ALA A 122 -1.49 4.77 -19.16
C ALA A 122 -1.95 5.08 -20.58
N PHE A 123 -1.65 4.19 -21.54
CA PHE A 123 -2.16 4.31 -22.91
C PHE A 123 -3.69 4.29 -22.91
N ALA A 124 -4.32 3.37 -22.17
CA ALA A 124 -5.77 3.24 -22.12
C ALA A 124 -6.45 4.52 -21.60
N VAL A 125 -5.93 5.10 -20.50
CA VAL A 125 -6.44 6.35 -19.93
C VAL A 125 -6.21 7.53 -20.87
N ALA A 126 -5.02 7.64 -21.47
CA ALA A 126 -4.70 8.70 -22.42
C ALA A 126 -5.56 8.64 -23.69
N ALA A 127 -5.74 7.44 -24.26
CA ALA A 127 -6.61 7.19 -25.39
C ALA A 127 -8.05 7.62 -25.10
N ARG A 128 -8.56 7.31 -23.89
CA ARG A 128 -9.89 7.75 -23.46
C ARG A 128 -10.02 9.26 -23.39
N GLY A 129 -9.01 9.93 -22.83
CA GLY A 129 -9.00 11.38 -22.72
C GLY A 129 -8.95 12.09 -24.07
N ILE A 130 -8.11 11.60 -24.98
CA ILE A 130 -8.01 12.11 -26.36
C ILE A 130 -9.31 11.84 -27.12
N ALA A 131 -9.91 10.66 -26.97
CA ALA A 131 -11.16 10.30 -27.66
C ALA A 131 -12.31 11.23 -27.29
N ALA A 132 -12.35 11.68 -26.03
CA ALA A 132 -13.38 12.57 -25.49
C ALA A 132 -13.00 14.06 -25.51
N ASN A 133 -11.78 14.41 -25.96
CA ASN A 133 -11.18 15.75 -25.87
C ASN A 133 -11.27 16.37 -24.47
N ARG A 134 -11.10 15.56 -23.42
CA ARG A 134 -11.18 15.98 -22.02
C ARG A 134 -10.35 15.08 -21.11
N VAL A 135 -10.10 15.53 -19.89
CA VAL A 135 -9.49 14.68 -18.87
C VAL A 135 -10.51 13.59 -18.45
N PRO A 136 -10.11 12.30 -18.40
CA PRO A 136 -11.02 11.18 -18.18
C PRO A 136 -11.29 10.95 -16.69
N TRP A 137 -11.94 11.90 -16.00
CA TRP A 137 -12.31 11.80 -14.56
C TRP A 137 -13.79 12.13 -14.28
N ALA A 138 -14.65 11.91 -15.27
CA ALA A 138 -16.04 12.37 -15.25
C ALA A 138 -16.99 11.48 -14.44
N ASN A 139 -16.63 10.21 -14.24
CA ASN A 139 -17.50 9.17 -13.69
C ASN A 139 -16.69 8.18 -12.84
N MET A 140 -17.39 7.27 -12.15
CA MET A 140 -16.75 6.28 -11.27
C MET A 140 -15.81 5.32 -12.02
N TYR A 141 -16.14 4.94 -13.26
CA TYR A 141 -15.25 4.13 -14.09
C TYR A 141 -13.90 4.83 -14.29
N GLU A 142 -13.97 6.06 -14.76
CA GLU A 142 -12.84 6.92 -15.08
C GLU A 142 -11.99 7.25 -13.85
N PHE A 143 -12.66 7.44 -12.70
CA PHE A 143 -12.00 7.64 -11.42
C PHE A 143 -11.29 6.38 -10.92
N LEU A 144 -11.93 5.20 -10.97
CA LEU A 144 -11.32 3.94 -10.56
C LEU A 144 -10.18 3.51 -11.49
N ALA A 145 -10.34 3.72 -12.80
CA ALA A 145 -9.31 3.47 -13.80
C ALA A 145 -8.08 4.36 -13.55
N THR A 146 -8.26 5.69 -13.55
CA THR A 146 -7.14 6.61 -13.31
C THR A 146 -6.55 6.43 -11.91
N GLY A 147 -7.37 6.21 -10.89
CA GLY A 147 -6.93 5.93 -9.53
C GLY A 147 -6.06 4.67 -9.46
N GLY A 148 -6.47 3.57 -10.10
CA GLY A 148 -5.69 2.35 -10.19
C GLY A 148 -4.35 2.57 -10.91
N LEU A 149 -4.33 3.38 -11.97
CA LEU A 149 -3.09 3.76 -12.66
C LEU A 149 -2.14 4.51 -11.73
N VAL A 150 -2.64 5.51 -11.00
CA VAL A 150 -1.81 6.33 -10.10
C VAL A 150 -1.30 5.48 -8.92
N VAL A 151 -2.12 4.61 -8.33
CA VAL A 151 -1.66 3.68 -7.29
C VAL A 151 -0.52 2.79 -7.80
N ALA A 152 -0.67 2.19 -8.99
CA ALA A 152 0.36 1.36 -9.59
C ALA A 152 1.65 2.16 -9.92
N ALA A 153 1.50 3.37 -10.45
CA ALA A 153 2.64 4.25 -10.77
C ALA A 153 3.37 4.74 -9.51
N VAL A 154 2.65 5.13 -8.47
CA VAL A 154 3.23 5.52 -7.17
C VAL A 154 3.93 4.32 -6.52
N TYR A 155 3.36 3.13 -6.59
CA TYR A 155 4.02 1.91 -6.12
C TYR A 155 5.35 1.67 -6.84
N LEU A 156 5.39 1.76 -8.18
CA LEU A 156 6.64 1.65 -8.95
C LEU A 156 7.63 2.76 -8.60
N LEU A 157 7.17 4.00 -8.41
CA LEU A 157 8.02 5.13 -8.02
C LEU A 157 8.67 4.88 -6.65
N VAL A 158 7.90 4.40 -5.66
CA VAL A 158 8.44 4.03 -4.35
C VAL A 158 9.44 2.89 -4.51
N LEU A 159 9.16 1.91 -5.38
CA LEU A 159 10.04 0.79 -5.66
C LEU A 159 11.40 1.20 -6.24
N THR A 160 11.48 2.31 -7.00
CA THR A 160 12.77 2.84 -7.48
C THR A 160 13.65 3.42 -6.37
N ARG A 161 13.06 3.79 -5.23
CA ARG A 161 13.76 4.41 -4.10
C ARG A 161 14.05 3.39 -3.00
N LYS A 162 13.15 2.45 -2.77
CA LYS A 162 13.20 1.46 -1.70
C LYS A 162 12.59 0.15 -2.17
N ASP A 163 13.20 -0.98 -1.79
CA ASP A 163 12.77 -2.32 -2.22
C ASP A 163 11.51 -2.80 -1.46
N VAL A 164 10.38 -2.13 -1.70
CA VAL A 164 9.07 -2.44 -1.09
C VAL A 164 8.33 -3.57 -1.82
N ARG A 165 9.04 -4.58 -2.32
CA ARG A 165 8.45 -5.66 -3.13
C ARG A 165 7.42 -6.48 -2.37
N PHE A 166 7.57 -6.61 -1.05
CA PHE A 166 6.58 -7.24 -0.16
C PHE A 166 5.21 -6.54 -0.21
N LEU A 167 5.19 -5.24 -0.53
CA LEU A 167 3.96 -4.45 -0.65
C LEU A 167 3.23 -4.70 -1.98
N GLY A 168 3.89 -5.33 -2.96
CA GLY A 168 3.37 -5.55 -4.31
C GLY A 168 2.06 -6.34 -4.33
N THR A 169 1.92 -7.36 -3.48
CA THR A 169 0.66 -8.12 -3.37
C THR A 169 -0.50 -7.24 -2.90
N PHE A 170 -0.27 -6.35 -1.93
CA PHE A 170 -1.32 -5.47 -1.41
C PHE A 170 -1.66 -4.34 -2.38
N ALA A 171 -0.64 -3.71 -2.96
CA ALA A 171 -0.80 -2.63 -3.92
C ALA A 171 -1.50 -3.12 -5.20
N LEU A 172 -1.02 -4.20 -5.82
CA LEU A 172 -1.66 -4.74 -7.03
C LEU A 172 -2.98 -5.44 -6.75
N GLY A 173 -3.15 -6.04 -5.57
CA GLY A 173 -4.45 -6.57 -5.16
C GLY A 173 -5.51 -5.48 -5.20
N LEU A 174 -5.22 -4.30 -4.64
CA LEU A 174 -6.13 -3.16 -4.74
C LEU A 174 -6.31 -2.69 -6.19
N VAL A 175 -5.24 -2.56 -6.98
CA VAL A 175 -5.34 -2.11 -8.39
C VAL A 175 -6.23 -3.06 -9.19
N VAL A 176 -6.09 -4.37 -9.02
CA VAL A 176 -6.94 -5.39 -9.65
C VAL A 176 -8.39 -5.25 -9.17
N THR A 177 -8.63 -5.04 -7.88
CA THR A 177 -9.99 -4.78 -7.36
C THR A 177 -10.60 -3.51 -7.94
N MET A 178 -9.84 -2.41 -8.03
CA MET A 178 -10.30 -1.16 -8.63
C MET A 178 -10.62 -1.34 -10.12
N MET A 179 -9.77 -2.07 -10.84
CA MET A 179 -9.96 -2.44 -12.23
C MET A 179 -11.23 -3.26 -12.43
N ALA A 180 -11.44 -4.30 -11.62
CA ALA A 180 -12.64 -5.12 -11.65
C ALA A 180 -13.89 -4.31 -11.31
N ALA A 181 -13.82 -3.45 -10.28
CA ALA A 181 -14.92 -2.57 -9.89
C ALA A 181 -15.27 -1.56 -11.01
N ALA A 182 -14.27 -1.01 -11.71
CA ALA A 182 -14.50 -0.15 -12.87
C ALA A 182 -15.24 -0.92 -13.98
N THR A 183 -14.71 -2.08 -14.40
CA THR A 183 -15.23 -2.80 -15.56
C THR A 183 -16.54 -3.53 -15.32
N ILE A 184 -16.75 -4.08 -14.12
CA ILE A 184 -17.93 -4.90 -13.78
C ILE A 184 -18.98 -4.06 -13.03
N GLY A 185 -18.54 -3.20 -12.12
CA GLY A 185 -19.43 -2.44 -11.24
C GLY A 185 -20.00 -1.17 -11.88
N PHE A 186 -19.22 -0.46 -12.69
CA PHE A 186 -19.61 0.84 -13.25
C PHE A 186 -19.30 0.97 -14.75
N PRO A 187 -19.74 0.05 -15.63
CA PRO A 187 -19.49 0.17 -17.06
C PRO A 187 -20.22 1.40 -17.63
N THR A 188 -19.49 2.50 -17.82
CA THR A 188 -20.04 3.75 -18.36
C THR A 188 -19.38 4.07 -19.70
N PRO A 189 -20.15 4.23 -20.79
CA PRO A 189 -19.61 4.63 -22.08
C PRO A 189 -18.92 5.99 -22.03
N VAL A 190 -18.02 6.24 -22.98
CA VAL A 190 -17.42 7.57 -23.15
C VAL A 190 -18.51 8.57 -23.52
N ALA A 191 -18.74 9.54 -22.63
CA ALA A 191 -19.71 10.60 -22.83
C ALA A 191 -19.11 11.98 -22.52
N HIS A 192 -19.81 13.03 -22.93
CA HIS A 192 -19.47 14.41 -22.56
C HIS A 192 -19.69 14.64 -21.05
N VAL A 193 -18.86 15.49 -20.46
CA VAL A 193 -18.94 15.88 -19.04
C VAL A 193 -20.06 16.87 -18.78
N GLN A 194 -20.68 16.78 -17.60
CA GLN A 194 -21.57 17.83 -17.11
C GLN A 194 -20.85 19.18 -17.01
N PRO A 195 -21.54 20.32 -17.19
CA PRO A 195 -20.91 21.65 -17.20
C PRO A 195 -20.05 21.95 -15.97
N ALA A 196 -20.46 21.50 -14.77
CA ALA A 196 -19.71 21.69 -13.53
C ALA A 196 -18.32 21.01 -13.51
N LEU A 197 -18.08 20.05 -14.41
CA LEU A 197 -16.82 19.31 -14.55
C LEU A 197 -15.93 19.87 -15.68
N GLN A 198 -16.36 20.94 -16.37
CA GLN A 198 -15.60 21.58 -17.45
C GLN A 198 -14.68 22.70 -16.94
N SER A 199 -13.89 22.41 -15.90
CA SER A 199 -12.97 23.38 -15.29
C SER A 199 -11.55 22.81 -15.15
N PRO A 200 -10.49 23.62 -15.30
CA PRO A 200 -9.13 23.20 -14.97
C PRO A 200 -8.95 22.91 -13.47
N TRP A 201 -9.77 23.51 -12.60
CA TRP A 201 -9.65 23.33 -11.15
C TRP A 201 -10.06 21.94 -10.70
N ILE A 202 -11.08 21.32 -11.31
CA ILE A 202 -11.40 19.90 -11.04
C ILE A 202 -10.24 18.99 -11.47
N ALA A 203 -9.53 19.36 -12.55
CA ALA A 203 -8.36 18.62 -13.02
C ALA A 203 -7.16 18.72 -12.03
N ILE A 204 -7.03 19.82 -11.30
CA ILE A 204 -6.00 19.94 -10.26
C ILE A 204 -6.46 19.25 -8.97
N HIS A 205 -7.71 19.46 -8.57
CA HIS A 205 -8.29 18.88 -7.37
C HIS A 205 -8.23 17.35 -7.38
N VAL A 206 -8.75 16.71 -8.43
CA VAL A 206 -8.85 15.25 -8.50
C VAL A 206 -7.47 14.61 -8.63
N SER A 207 -6.51 15.21 -9.34
CA SER A 207 -5.15 14.66 -9.42
C SER A 207 -4.45 14.66 -8.07
N LEU A 208 -4.51 15.78 -7.34
CA LEU A 208 -3.93 15.90 -6.00
C LEU A 208 -4.64 14.96 -5.01
N ALA A 209 -5.97 14.82 -5.10
CA ALA A 209 -6.75 13.90 -4.27
C ALA A 209 -6.34 12.44 -4.53
N VAL A 210 -6.29 12.01 -5.80
CA VAL A 210 -5.90 10.65 -6.18
C VAL A 210 -4.46 10.35 -5.78
N LEU A 211 -3.56 11.31 -5.89
CA LEU A 211 -2.17 11.16 -5.43
C LEU A 211 -2.08 10.99 -3.92
N ALA A 212 -2.83 11.79 -3.15
CA ALA A 212 -2.91 11.66 -1.69
C ALA A 212 -3.44 10.27 -1.28
N ILE A 213 -4.55 9.84 -1.89
CA ILE A 213 -5.16 8.53 -1.62
C ILE A 213 -4.18 7.40 -1.94
N SER A 214 -3.47 7.49 -3.07
CA SER A 214 -2.49 6.48 -3.47
C SER A 214 -1.38 6.32 -2.43
N LEU A 215 -0.88 7.43 -1.88
CA LEU A 215 0.09 7.38 -0.78
C LEU A 215 -0.53 6.79 0.48
N PHE A 216 -1.73 7.21 0.87
CA PHE A 216 -2.43 6.71 2.04
C PHE A 216 -2.79 5.23 1.96
N THR A 217 -3.06 4.71 0.75
CA THR A 217 -3.24 3.29 0.51
C THR A 217 -1.97 2.50 0.81
N LEU A 218 -0.82 2.96 0.32
CA LEU A 218 0.45 2.27 0.55
C LEU A 218 0.81 2.29 2.04
N THR A 219 0.62 3.42 2.72
CA THR A 219 0.85 3.51 4.17
C THR A 219 -0.15 2.72 4.98
N PHE A 220 -1.41 2.62 4.56
CA PHE A 220 -2.39 1.73 5.19
C PHE A 220 -1.90 0.28 5.18
N ALA A 221 -1.44 -0.22 4.03
CA ALA A 221 -0.90 -1.57 3.92
C ALA A 221 0.39 -1.74 4.78
N MET A 222 1.27 -0.74 4.83
CA MET A 222 2.44 -0.74 5.74
C MET A 222 2.03 -0.79 7.22
N ASN A 223 1.04 -0.01 7.64
CA ASN A 223 0.58 0.01 9.04
C ASN A 223 -0.13 -1.28 9.45
N VAL A 224 -0.87 -1.91 8.53
CA VAL A 224 -1.43 -3.25 8.77
C VAL A 224 -0.31 -4.27 8.98
N LEU A 225 0.71 -4.27 8.11
CA LEU A 225 1.88 -5.12 8.26
C LEU A 225 2.65 -4.82 9.55
N GLN A 226 2.76 -3.55 9.93
CA GLN A 226 3.40 -3.12 11.18
C GLN A 226 2.70 -3.72 12.40
N LEU A 227 1.37 -3.71 12.46
CA LEU A 227 0.63 -4.30 13.58
C LEU A 227 0.86 -5.81 13.69
N ILE A 228 0.95 -6.50 12.55
CA ILE A 228 1.20 -7.93 12.51
C ILE A 228 2.65 -8.22 12.92
N GLN A 229 3.60 -7.43 12.44
CA GLN A 229 5.02 -7.56 12.77
C GLN A 229 5.29 -7.26 14.25
N HIS A 230 4.68 -6.21 14.81
CA HIS A 230 4.81 -5.88 16.23
C HIS A 230 4.27 -6.99 17.14
N ARG A 231 3.17 -7.65 16.77
CA ARG A 231 2.68 -8.84 17.50
C ARG A 231 3.68 -9.99 17.47
N ARG A 232 4.35 -10.21 16.34
CA ARG A 232 5.37 -11.24 16.20
C ARG A 232 6.61 -10.92 17.02
N GLU A 233 7.11 -9.69 16.98
CA GLU A 233 8.26 -9.24 17.77
C GLU A 233 8.00 -9.41 19.28
N LEU A 234 6.78 -9.10 19.75
CA LEU A 234 6.36 -9.35 21.14
C LEU A 234 6.33 -10.84 21.50
N ALA A 235 5.81 -11.71 20.62
CA ALA A 235 5.80 -13.16 20.85
C ALA A 235 7.22 -13.74 20.91
N GLN A 236 8.12 -13.26 20.04
CA GLN A 236 9.54 -13.62 20.08
C GLN A 236 10.21 -13.17 21.38
N ALA A 237 9.94 -11.95 21.84
CA ALA A 237 10.46 -11.43 23.10
C ALA A 237 9.94 -12.21 24.33
N ALA A 238 8.72 -12.76 24.25
CA ALA A 238 8.15 -13.64 25.28
C ALA A 238 8.74 -15.06 25.28
N GLY A 239 9.71 -15.37 24.41
CA GLY A 239 10.32 -16.69 24.30
C GLY A 239 9.42 -17.72 23.60
N GLU A 240 8.29 -17.31 23.02
CA GLU A 240 7.48 -18.19 22.19
C GLU A 240 8.24 -18.46 20.89
N THR A 241 8.69 -19.69 20.73
CA THR A 241 9.30 -20.13 19.48
C THR A 241 8.23 -20.06 18.40
N THR A 242 8.25 -19.00 17.58
CA THR A 242 7.45 -18.88 16.35
C THR A 242 7.91 -19.87 15.26
N ARG A 243 8.57 -20.98 15.65
CA ARG A 243 9.02 -22.07 14.80
C ARG A 243 7.80 -22.88 14.37
N GLY A 244 7.24 -22.54 13.21
CA GLY A 244 6.11 -23.26 12.60
C GLY A 244 4.83 -22.46 12.40
N SER A 245 4.80 -21.16 12.75
CA SER A 245 3.62 -20.32 12.50
C SER A 245 3.51 -19.97 11.01
N GLY A 246 2.31 -20.10 10.42
CA GLY A 246 2.03 -19.82 8.99
C GLY A 246 2.33 -18.39 8.49
N TRP A 247 2.93 -17.55 9.33
CA TRP A 247 3.25 -16.14 9.12
C TRP A 247 4.73 -15.89 8.81
N GLN A 248 5.48 -16.91 8.41
CA GLN A 248 6.91 -16.83 8.12
C GLN A 248 7.28 -15.85 6.99
N PHE A 249 6.32 -15.51 6.12
CA PHE A 249 6.49 -14.45 5.12
C PHE A 249 6.78 -13.07 5.76
N LEU A 250 6.41 -12.85 7.02
CA LEU A 250 6.71 -11.63 7.76
C LEU A 250 8.21 -11.41 7.94
N ARG A 251 9.07 -12.41 7.74
CA ARG A 251 10.54 -12.25 7.72
C ARG A 251 11.03 -11.47 6.50
N LEU A 252 10.22 -11.40 5.44
CA LEU A 252 10.46 -10.63 4.22
C LEU A 252 9.88 -9.21 4.31
N VAL A 253 9.26 -8.90 5.44
CA VAL A 253 8.72 -7.60 5.79
C VAL A 253 9.69 -6.97 6.80
N PRO A 254 10.05 -5.68 6.64
CA PRO A 254 10.90 -4.98 7.58
C PRO A 254 10.32 -4.98 9.01
N SER A 255 11.17 -4.66 9.99
CA SER A 255 10.77 -4.48 11.39
C SER A 255 9.61 -3.49 11.56
N ALA A 256 8.83 -3.63 12.63
CA ALA A 256 7.67 -2.78 12.88
C ALA A 256 8.05 -1.30 12.94
N THR A 257 9.19 -0.97 13.54
CA THR A 257 9.72 0.40 13.62
C THR A 257 10.07 0.97 12.24
N SER A 258 10.63 0.15 11.34
CA SER A 258 10.97 0.58 9.98
C SER A 258 9.73 0.90 9.16
N LEU A 259 8.71 0.03 9.25
CA LEU A 259 7.40 0.27 8.63
C LEU A 259 6.75 1.55 9.17
N GLU A 260 6.78 1.76 10.49
CA GLU A 260 6.25 2.97 11.13
C GLU A 260 6.94 4.24 10.63
N ASN A 261 8.27 4.22 10.51
CA ASN A 261 9.07 5.36 10.07
C ASN A 261 8.79 5.73 8.62
N TRP A 262 8.69 4.74 7.73
CA TRP A 262 8.35 4.96 6.34
C TRP A 262 6.91 5.39 6.15
N ALA A 263 5.96 4.73 6.84
CA ALA A 263 4.56 5.09 6.80
C ALA A 263 4.32 6.52 7.26
N TYR A 264 4.99 6.99 8.32
CA TYR A 264 4.89 8.38 8.76
C TYR A 264 5.38 9.38 7.70
N ARG A 265 6.56 9.14 7.11
CA ARG A 265 7.12 10.04 6.09
C ARG A 265 6.21 10.14 4.86
N MET A 266 5.68 9.01 4.42
CA MET A 266 4.73 8.96 3.30
C MET A 266 3.38 9.59 3.66
N ASN A 267 2.88 9.39 4.88
CA ASN A 267 1.65 10.02 5.37
C ASN A 267 1.80 11.54 5.45
N ALA A 268 2.96 12.07 5.84
CA ALA A 268 3.22 13.50 5.84
C ALA A 268 3.13 14.10 4.44
N VAL A 269 3.70 13.42 3.43
CA VAL A 269 3.58 13.83 2.02
C VAL A 269 2.13 13.73 1.53
N GLY A 270 1.44 12.63 1.85
CA GLY A 270 0.02 12.43 1.51
C GLY A 270 -0.88 13.52 2.14
N PHE A 271 -0.59 13.94 3.37
CA PHE A 271 -1.32 15.00 4.06
C PHE A 271 -1.17 16.37 3.36
N VAL A 272 0.01 16.69 2.84
CA VAL A 272 0.21 17.89 2.02
C VAL A 272 -0.66 17.84 0.77
N PHE A 273 -0.65 16.71 0.05
CA PHE A 273 -1.49 16.54 -1.14
C PHE A 273 -2.99 16.57 -0.81
N TRP A 274 -3.41 16.01 0.32
CA TRP A 274 -4.80 16.08 0.80
C TRP A 274 -5.24 17.51 1.15
N THR A 275 -4.32 18.29 1.71
CA THR A 275 -4.57 19.70 2.05
C THR A 275 -4.66 20.56 0.78
N LEU A 276 -3.73 20.39 -0.15
CA LEU A 276 -3.72 21.16 -1.40
C LEU A 276 -4.87 20.76 -2.34
N GLY A 277 -5.10 19.46 -2.50
CA GLY A 277 -6.11 18.92 -3.41
C GLY A 277 -7.52 19.11 -2.87
N PRO A 278 -8.01 18.19 -2.04
CA PRO A 278 -9.36 18.25 -1.49
C PRO A 278 -9.75 19.56 -0.77
N LEU A 279 -8.91 20.10 0.12
CA LEU A 279 -9.29 21.27 0.92
C LEU A 279 -9.17 22.59 0.16
N ILE A 280 -8.02 22.87 -0.46
CA ILE A 280 -7.76 24.17 -1.09
C ILE A 280 -8.34 24.20 -2.50
N THR A 281 -7.83 23.35 -3.40
CA THR A 281 -8.29 23.38 -4.80
C THR A 281 -9.73 22.86 -4.97
N GLY A 282 -10.19 21.99 -4.06
CA GLY A 282 -11.59 21.59 -4.00
C GLY A 282 -12.53 22.75 -3.66
N ALA A 283 -12.16 23.58 -2.68
CA ALA A 283 -12.94 24.77 -2.35
C ALA A 283 -12.98 25.79 -3.49
N ILE A 284 -11.85 26.00 -4.19
CA ILE A 284 -11.79 26.88 -5.36
C ILE A 284 -12.72 26.36 -6.48
N TRP A 285 -12.68 25.07 -6.76
CA TRP A 285 -13.59 24.46 -7.74
C TRP A 285 -15.06 24.57 -7.29
N ALA A 286 -15.36 24.41 -6.01
CA ALA A 286 -16.71 24.56 -5.48
C ALA A 286 -17.28 25.97 -5.68
N GLU A 287 -16.44 27.01 -5.57
CA GLU A 287 -16.82 28.39 -5.90
C GLU A 287 -17.22 28.52 -7.37
N GLU A 288 -16.39 27.99 -8.28
CA GLU A 288 -16.66 28.07 -9.72
C GLU A 288 -17.90 27.24 -10.12
N ALA A 289 -18.10 26.08 -9.51
CA ALA A 289 -19.19 25.16 -9.86
C ALA A 289 -20.53 25.55 -9.23
N TRP A 290 -20.54 26.02 -7.98
CA TRP A 290 -21.75 26.23 -7.18
C TRP A 290 -21.87 27.63 -6.56
N GLY A 291 -20.93 28.54 -6.84
CA GLY A 291 -20.93 29.92 -6.36
C GLY A 291 -20.51 30.11 -4.90
N ARG A 292 -19.95 29.07 -4.25
CA ARG A 292 -19.45 29.14 -2.86
C ARG A 292 -18.29 28.17 -2.60
N TYR A 293 -17.33 28.60 -1.78
CA TYR A 293 -16.15 27.78 -1.44
C TYR A 293 -16.45 26.51 -0.62
N TRP A 294 -17.51 26.53 0.18
CA TRP A 294 -17.86 25.42 1.08
C TRP A 294 -19.36 25.40 1.34
N GLY A 295 -19.96 24.23 1.26
CA GLY A 295 -21.38 23.96 1.44
C GLY A 295 -21.76 23.09 2.62
N TRP A 296 -20.80 22.53 3.36
CA TRP A 296 -21.03 21.51 4.39
C TRP A 296 -21.77 20.29 3.86
N ASP A 297 -21.53 19.94 2.59
CA ASP A 297 -22.08 18.72 2.03
C ASP A 297 -21.39 17.48 2.63
N VAL A 298 -22.00 16.30 2.47
CA VAL A 298 -21.48 15.09 3.14
C VAL A 298 -20.03 14.82 2.73
N LYS A 299 -19.65 15.03 1.46
CA LYS A 299 -18.28 14.81 0.99
C LYS A 299 -17.28 15.82 1.54
N GLU A 300 -17.63 17.09 1.57
CA GLU A 300 -16.83 18.18 2.14
C GLU A 300 -16.58 17.91 3.63
N VAL A 301 -17.64 17.56 4.38
CA VAL A 301 -17.53 17.21 5.81
C VAL A 301 -16.57 16.04 6.01
N TRP A 302 -16.73 14.94 5.27
CA TRP A 302 -15.83 13.79 5.39
C TRP A 302 -14.40 14.11 4.95
N THR A 303 -14.23 14.97 3.96
CA THR A 303 -12.91 15.45 3.53
C THR A 303 -12.20 16.20 4.66
N PHE A 304 -12.94 17.02 5.42
CA PHE A 304 -12.44 17.69 6.61
C PHE A 304 -12.17 16.71 7.76
N VAL A 305 -13.05 15.73 8.00
CA VAL A 305 -12.83 14.67 9.01
C VAL A 305 -11.54 13.90 8.73
N ILE A 306 -11.31 13.48 7.47
CA ILE A 306 -10.08 12.80 7.06
C ILE A 306 -8.87 13.69 7.35
N TRP A 307 -8.95 14.97 7.01
CA TRP A 307 -7.88 15.92 7.31
C TRP A 307 -7.58 16.02 8.82
N VAL A 308 -8.61 16.13 9.67
CA VAL A 308 -8.45 16.17 11.13
C VAL A 308 -7.84 14.88 11.67
N VAL A 309 -8.26 13.71 11.18
CA VAL A 309 -7.71 12.42 11.62
C VAL A 309 -6.23 12.31 11.25
N TYR A 310 -5.84 12.66 10.03
CA TYR A 310 -4.43 12.63 9.62
C TYR A 310 -3.58 13.72 10.27
N ALA A 311 -4.14 14.91 10.50
CA ALA A 311 -3.48 15.96 11.30
C ALA A 311 -3.25 15.49 12.73
N GLY A 312 -4.26 14.87 13.35
CA GLY A 312 -4.18 14.25 14.67
C GLY A 312 -3.15 13.12 14.72
N TYR A 313 -3.09 12.27 13.70
CA TYR A 313 -2.04 11.25 13.55
C TYR A 313 -0.63 11.87 13.51
N LEU A 314 -0.41 12.87 12.65
CA LEU A 314 0.90 13.53 12.54
C LEU A 314 1.29 14.26 13.82
N HIS A 315 0.32 14.91 14.48
CA HIS A 315 0.52 15.59 15.76
C HIS A 315 0.83 14.62 16.89
N ALA A 316 0.06 13.53 16.99
CA ALA A 316 0.30 12.46 17.96
C ALA A 316 1.73 11.91 17.79
N ARG A 317 2.15 11.64 16.55
CA ARG A 317 3.50 11.12 16.27
C ARG A 317 4.62 12.15 16.52
N ALA A 318 4.33 13.44 16.43
CA ALA A 318 5.25 14.51 16.79
C ALA A 318 5.33 14.75 18.31
N THR A 319 4.34 14.29 19.08
CA THR A 319 4.29 14.41 20.54
C THR A 319 4.80 13.14 21.22
N ARG A 320 5.50 13.29 22.36
CA ARG A 320 6.07 12.14 23.09
C ARG A 320 4.97 11.20 23.57
N GLY A 321 5.09 9.90 23.25
CA GLY A 321 4.26 8.83 23.82
C GLY A 321 3.25 8.16 22.89
N TRP A 322 3.16 8.58 21.62
CA TRP A 322 2.29 7.96 20.60
C TRP A 322 3.12 7.34 19.47
N THR A 323 3.75 6.20 19.79
CA THR A 323 4.50 5.37 18.83
C THR A 323 3.91 3.95 18.79
N GLY A 324 4.27 3.16 17.77
CA GLY A 324 3.87 1.76 17.63
C GLY A 324 2.38 1.57 17.33
N ASN A 325 1.75 0.60 18.00
CA ASN A 325 0.38 0.14 17.71
C ASN A 325 -0.67 1.26 17.68
N ARG A 326 -0.58 2.26 18.58
CA ARG A 326 -1.59 3.32 18.69
C ARG A 326 -1.58 4.23 17.46
N ALA A 327 -0.38 4.55 16.97
CA ALA A 327 -0.22 5.39 15.79
C ALA A 327 -0.66 4.64 14.52
N ALA A 328 -0.35 3.34 14.42
CA ALA A 328 -0.79 2.50 13.30
C ALA A 328 -2.33 2.44 13.19
N TRP A 329 -3.05 2.31 14.32
CA TRP A 329 -4.52 2.35 14.34
C TRP A 329 -5.09 3.69 13.89
N LEU A 330 -4.48 4.82 14.26
CA LEU A 330 -4.93 6.13 13.78
C LEU A 330 -4.83 6.24 12.24
N SER A 331 -3.73 5.77 11.64
CA SER A 331 -3.60 5.78 10.19
C SER A 331 -4.57 4.82 9.50
N ILE A 332 -4.87 3.67 10.12
CA ILE A 332 -5.85 2.71 9.61
C ILE A 332 -7.26 3.31 9.64
N ILE A 333 -7.64 3.96 10.74
CA ILE A 333 -8.91 4.67 10.87
C ILE A 333 -9.00 5.80 9.85
N GLY A 334 -7.94 6.58 9.66
CA GLY A 334 -7.88 7.63 8.64
C GLY A 334 -8.13 7.10 7.23
N TYR A 335 -7.52 5.97 6.86
CA TYR A 335 -7.79 5.32 5.58
C TYR A 335 -9.21 4.74 5.50
N GLY A 336 -9.74 4.23 6.62
CA GLY A 336 -11.15 3.84 6.73
C GLY A 336 -12.11 4.99 6.43
N CYS A 337 -11.82 6.20 6.90
CA CYS A 337 -12.58 7.41 6.58
C CYS A 337 -12.49 7.75 5.08
N ILE A 338 -11.34 7.55 4.44
CA ILE A 338 -11.18 7.72 2.99
C ILE A 338 -12.08 6.74 2.23
N ILE A 339 -12.04 5.44 2.58
CA ILE A 339 -12.92 4.43 1.97
C ILE A 339 -14.39 4.80 2.18
N PHE A 340 -14.77 5.24 3.38
CA PHE A 340 -16.13 5.64 3.66
C PHE A 340 -16.56 6.82 2.77
N ASN A 341 -15.73 7.86 2.66
CA ASN A 341 -16.00 9.01 1.80
C ASN A 341 -16.12 8.62 0.32
N TYR A 342 -15.26 7.73 -0.17
CA TYR A 342 -15.26 7.36 -1.60
C TYR A 342 -16.25 6.25 -1.98
N ALA A 343 -16.54 5.29 -1.11
CA ALA A 343 -17.44 4.19 -1.43
C ALA A 343 -18.85 4.47 -0.91
N VAL A 344 -18.98 4.86 0.36
CA VAL A 344 -20.30 4.99 1.00
C VAL A 344 -20.96 6.31 0.64
N VAL A 345 -20.25 7.43 0.78
CA VAL A 345 -20.83 8.76 0.49
C VAL A 345 -21.19 8.89 -0.99
N ASN A 346 -20.38 8.34 -1.89
CA ASN A 346 -20.68 8.33 -3.32
C ASN A 346 -21.92 7.54 -3.71
N ILE A 347 -22.19 6.41 -3.04
CA ILE A 347 -23.25 5.48 -3.45
C ILE A 347 -24.57 5.76 -2.73
N TYR A 348 -24.50 6.12 -1.45
CA TYR A 348 -25.68 6.12 -0.57
C TYR A 348 -26.17 7.51 -0.16
N PHE A 349 -25.38 8.58 -0.37
CA PHE A 349 -25.76 9.92 0.03
C PHE A 349 -26.01 10.81 -1.19
N PRO A 350 -27.23 11.38 -1.34
CA PRO A 350 -27.46 12.38 -2.36
C PRO A 350 -26.67 13.65 -2.03
N GLY A 351 -25.93 14.18 -3.02
CA GLY A 351 -25.10 15.37 -2.84
C GLY A 351 -24.64 15.96 -4.16
N LEU A 352 -24.06 17.17 -4.10
CA LEU A 352 -23.57 17.92 -5.27
C LEU A 352 -22.44 17.19 -6.02
N HIS A 353 -21.87 16.17 -5.39
CA HIS A 353 -20.83 15.32 -5.93
C HIS A 353 -21.34 13.94 -6.42
N SER A 354 -22.66 13.75 -6.55
CA SER A 354 -23.24 12.55 -7.16
C SER A 354 -23.07 12.61 -8.68
N TYR A 355 -21.82 12.55 -9.13
CA TYR A 355 -21.46 12.32 -10.53
C TYR A 355 -21.20 10.83 -10.78
N ALA A 356 -21.78 9.97 -9.93
CA ALA A 356 -21.44 8.56 -9.90
C ALA A 356 -21.89 7.82 -11.18
N GLY A 357 -22.79 8.41 -11.97
CA GLY A 357 -23.33 7.77 -13.17
C GLY A 357 -24.04 6.46 -12.85
N LEU A 358 -24.57 6.34 -11.63
CA LEU A 358 -25.36 5.19 -11.19
C LEU A 358 -26.61 5.11 -12.07
N PRO A 359 -26.98 3.92 -12.60
CA PRO A 359 -28.27 3.75 -13.22
C PRO A 359 -29.36 4.05 -12.18
N GLU A 360 -30.31 4.91 -12.54
CA GLU A 360 -31.56 5.09 -11.78
C GLU A 360 -32.36 3.78 -11.68
#